data_AF-A0A3N2N6E0-F1
#
_entry.id   AF-A0A3N2N6E0-F1
#
_cell.length_a   1.000
_cell.length_b   1.000
_cell.length_c   1.000
_cell.angle_alpha   90.00
_cell.angle_beta   90.00
_cell.angle_gamma   90.00
#
_symmetry.space_group_name_H-M   'P 1'
#
loop_
_entity.id
_entity.type
_entity.pdbx_description
1 polymer ?
#
loop_
_entity_poly.entity_id
_entity_poly.type
_entity_poly.pdbx_seq_one_letter_code
_entity_poly.pdbx_strand_id
1 'polypeptide(L)' 'MEISTKFAIGDKAWKIHDSKAVCFEIGCILYDGSVYYGENRYDMTIATQCFASKEELIKYVTSE' A
#
# COMPACT_ATOMS: atom_id res chain seq x y z
N MET A 1 6.79 -11.39 18.23
CA MET A 1 6.51 -11.84 16.85
C MET A 1 6.81 -10.66 15.95
N GLU A 2 7.74 -10.80 15.02
CA GLU A 2 8.11 -9.73 14.09
C GLU A 2 7.30 -9.93 12.80
N ILE A 3 6.42 -8.98 12.49
CA ILE A 3 5.62 -9.02 11.26
C ILE A 3 6.49 -8.38 10.18
N SER A 4 6.92 -9.18 9.20
CA SER A 4 7.67 -8.67 8.04
C SER A 4 6.72 -8.44 6.88
N THR A 5 6.45 -7.18 6.56
CA THR A 5 5.56 -6.75 5.47
C THR A 5 6.29 -5.75 4.58
N LYS A 6 5.85 -5.64 3.32
CA LYS A 6 6.46 -4.72 2.34
C LYS A 6 6.41 -3.25 2.78
N PHE A 7 5.37 -2.88 3.52
CA PHE A 7 5.14 -1.55 4.09
C PHE A 7 4.76 -1.69 5.57
N ALA A 8 5.05 -0.66 6.35
CA ALA A 8 4.59 -0.49 7.72
C ALA A 8 3.32 0.38 7.78
N ILE A 9 2.63 0.31 8.91
CA ILE A 9 1.54 1.26 9.23
C ILE A 9 2.13 2.68 9.30
N GLY A 10 1.44 3.63 8.68
CA GLY A 10 1.89 5.03 8.59
C GLY A 10 2.81 5.32 7.39
N ASP A 11 3.27 4.31 6.66
CA ASP A 11 4.04 4.53 5.44
C ASP A 11 3.15 5.18 4.36
N LYS A 12 3.78 6.01 3.53
CA LYS A 12 3.13 6.52 2.31
C LYS A 12 3.41 5.60 1.15
N ALA A 13 2.36 5.19 0.48
CA ALA A 13 2.42 4.32 -0.69
C ALA A 13 1.65 4.94 -1.87
N TRP A 14 1.98 4.48 -3.07
CA TRP A 14 1.35 4.86 -4.31
C TRP A 14 0.57 3.69 -4.90
N LYS A 15 -0.60 3.96 -5.46
CA LYS A 15 -1.41 2.98 -6.21
C LYS A 15 -2.10 3.64 -7.40
N ILE A 16 -2.64 2.82 -8.31
CA ILE A 16 -3.67 3.29 -9.24
C ILE A 16 -5.03 3.19 -8.55
N HIS A 17 -5.78 4.28 -8.57
CA HIS A 17 -7.17 4.34 -8.16
C HIS A 17 -7.93 5.22 -9.15
N ASP A 18 -9.05 4.75 -9.68
CA ASP A 18 -9.83 5.42 -10.72
C ASP A 18 -8.97 5.97 -11.88
N SER A 19 -8.08 5.10 -12.39
CA SER A 19 -7.14 5.40 -13.48
C SER A 19 -6.17 6.57 -13.18
N LYS A 20 -5.97 6.92 -11.91
CA LYS A 20 -5.05 7.97 -11.47
C LYS A 20 -4.04 7.41 -10.48
N ALA A 21 -2.82 7.94 -10.53
CA ALA A 21 -1.82 7.70 -9.49
C ALA A 21 -2.23 8.46 -8.22
N VAL A 22 -2.49 7.74 -7.14
CA VAL A 22 -2.88 8.30 -5.84
C VAL A 22 -1.84 7.91 -4.80
N CYS A 23 -1.45 8.88 -3.98
CA CYS A 23 -0.64 8.68 -2.78
C CYS A 23 -1.56 8.57 -1.57
N PHE A 24 -1.32 7.59 -0.71
CA PHE A 24 -2.11 7.34 0.49
C PHE A 24 -1.21 6.82 1.61
N GLU A 25 -1.73 6.86 2.83
CA GLU A 25 -1.04 6.35 4.02
C GLU A 25 -1.57 4.96 4.38
N ILE A 26 -0.69 4.03 4.73
CA ILE A 26 -1.05 2.68 5.14
C ILE A 26 -1.74 2.73 6.51
N GLY A 27 -3.06 2.63 6.51
CA GLY A 27 -3.88 2.63 7.71
C GLY A 27 -4.10 1.25 8.34
N CYS A 28 -3.92 0.16 7.58
CA CYS A 28 -4.03 -1.20 8.11
C CYS A 28 -3.22 -2.20 7.29
N ILE A 29 -2.89 -3.33 7.92
CA ILE A 29 -2.18 -4.46 7.31
C ILE A 29 -2.94 -5.74 7.64
N LEU A 30 -3.28 -6.51 6.61
CA LEU A 30 -3.71 -7.90 6.77
C LEU A 30 -2.47 -8.81 6.73
N TYR A 31 -2.25 -9.59 7.78
CA TYR A 31 -1.17 -10.56 7.84
C TYR A 31 -1.64 -11.82 8.56
N ASP A 32 -1.46 -12.99 7.94
CA ASP A 32 -1.81 -14.30 8.49
C ASP A 32 -3.23 -14.38 9.09
N GLY A 33 -4.23 -13.93 8.32
CA GLY A 33 -5.64 -13.90 8.73
C GLY A 33 -5.98 -12.86 9.80
N SER A 34 -4.99 -12.12 10.31
CA SER A 34 -5.17 -11.06 11.31
C SER A 34 -5.10 -9.67 10.67
N VAL A 35 -5.80 -8.70 11.26
CA VAL A 35 -5.78 -7.30 10.82
C VAL A 35 -5.12 -6.43 11.87
N TYR A 36 -4.09 -5.71 11.47
CA TYR A 36 -3.37 -4.74 12.28
C TYR A 36 -3.77 -3.35 11.84
N TYR A 37 -4.36 -2.57 12.74
CA TYR A 37 -4.84 -1.21 12.46
C TYR A 37 -3.87 -0.17 13.00
N GLY A 38 -3.61 0.86 12.20
CA GLY A 38 -3.09 2.14 12.65
C GLY A 38 -4.20 3.06 13.13
N GLU A 39 -3.86 4.33 13.31
CA GLU A 39 -4.81 5.37 13.73
C GLU A 39 -5.87 5.66 12.66
N ASN A 40 -5.53 5.47 11.38
CA ASN A 40 -6.39 5.74 10.23
C ASN A 40 -7.02 4.45 9.68
N ARG A 41 -8.36 4.35 9.63
CA ARG A 41 -9.10 3.15 9.19
C ARG A 41 -9.89 3.40 7.90
N TYR A 42 -9.24 3.52 6.74
CA TYR A 42 -9.98 3.98 5.56
C TYR A 42 -9.73 3.26 4.23
N ASP A 43 -8.82 2.28 4.13
CA ASP A 43 -8.71 1.55 2.86
C ASP A 43 -8.01 0.19 3.04
N MET A 44 -8.57 -0.85 2.41
CA MET A 44 -7.92 -2.15 2.25
C MET A 44 -7.40 -2.25 0.82
N THR A 45 -6.09 -2.36 0.64
CA THR A 45 -5.46 -2.48 -0.67
C THR A 45 -4.48 -3.66 -0.66
N ILE A 46 -4.39 -4.37 -1.78
CA ILE A 46 -3.47 -5.49 -1.94
C ILE A 46 -2.05 -4.96 -2.04
N ALA A 47 -1.14 -5.44 -1.20
CA ALA A 47 0.24 -4.93 -1.10
C ALA A 47 1.04 -5.00 -2.42
N THR A 48 0.70 -5.92 -3.32
CA THR A 48 1.33 -6.04 -4.65
C THR A 48 0.97 -4.89 -5.59
N GLN A 49 -0.14 -4.18 -5.33
CA GLN A 49 -0.58 -3.01 -6.08
C GLN A 49 -0.10 -1.69 -5.45
N CYS A 50 0.72 -1.78 -4.40
CA CYS A 50 1.27 -0.64 -3.69
C CYS A 50 2.77 -0.48 -4.02
N PHE A 51 3.18 0.76 -4.25
CA PHE A 51 4.54 1.14 -4.65
C PHE A 51 5.11 2.16 -3.67
N ALA A 52 6.43 2.11 -3.42
CA ALA A 52 7.05 3.01 -2.45
C ALA A 52 7.17 4.45 -3.00
N SER A 53 7.18 4.58 -4.34
CA SER A 53 7.25 5.88 -5.01
C SER A 53 6.34 5.95 -6.23
N LYS A 54 6.07 7.18 -6.67
CA LYS A 54 5.33 7.43 -7.90
C LYS A 54 6.08 6.90 -9.12
N GLU A 55 7.40 6.98 -9.10
CA GLU A 55 8.28 6.54 -10.18
C GLU A 55 8.22 5.02 -10.35
N GLU A 56 8.19 4.26 -9.25
CA GLU A 56 7.99 2.81 -9.30
C GLU A 56 6.64 2.43 -9.88
N LEU A 57 5.58 3.13 -9.46
CA LEU A 57 4.24 2.96 -10.00
C LEU A 57 4.20 3.25 -11.51
N ILE A 58 4.80 4.36 -11.96
CA ILE A 58 4.86 4.72 -13.37
C ILE A 58 5.60 3.65 -14.17
N LYS A 59 6.77 3.20 -13.69
CA LYS A 59 7.52 2.13 -14.35
C LYS A 59 6.67 0.89 -14.55
N TYR A 60 5.97 0.45 -13.50
CA TYR A 60 5.08 -0.71 -13.53
C TYR A 60 4.01 -0.58 -14.64
N VAL A 61 3.27 0.54 -14.67
CA VAL A 61 2.19 0.72 -15.66
C VAL A 61 2.70 0.96 -17.09
N THR A 62 3.95 1.39 -17.26
CA THR A 62 4.57 1.57 -18.59
C THR A 62 5.31 0.33 -19.10
N SER A 63 5.54 -0.65 -18.22
CA SER A 63 6.23 -1.91 -18.56
C SER A 63 5.27 -3.03 -18.97
N GLU A 64 3.96 -2.83 -18.78
CA GLU A 64 2.88 -3.67 -19.34
C GLU A 64 2.46 -3.16 -20.73
#